data_AF-A0A9Q3AGG1-F1
#
_entry.id   AF-A0A9Q3AGG1-F1
#
_cell.length_a   1.000
_cell.length_b   1.000
_cell.length_c   1.000
_cell.angle_alpha   90.00
_cell.angle_beta   90.00
_cell.angle_gamma   90.00
#
_symmetry.space_group_name_H-M   'P 1'
#
loop_
_entity.id
_entity.type
_entity.pdbx_description
1 polymer ?
#
loop_
_entity_poly.entity_id
_entity_poly.type
_entity_poly.pdbx_seq_one_letter_code
_entity_poly.pdbx_strand_id
1 'polypeptide(L)'
;MNKDSIAPATNTTKTIGVGTFGEGDTGSSAERLFRVQPGHSADFALEQAAMLMSCVYKLTLQAGIQQDGSLVWAAHYLSGMSKALVEDVAHAMLTD
;
A
#
# COMPACT_ATOMS: atom_id res chain seq x y z
N MET A 1 -15.97 -22.12 34.99
CA MET A 1 -15.23 -22.01 33.72
C MET A 1 -16.02 -21.12 32.81
N ASN A 2 -15.74 -19.81 32.81
CA ASN A 2 -16.38 -18.90 31.88
C ASN A 2 -15.60 -18.96 30.56
N LYS A 3 -16.33 -19.38 29.53
CA LYS A 3 -15.88 -19.41 28.14
C LYS A 3 -16.03 -18.00 27.60
N ASP A 4 -15.15 -17.10 28.03
CA ASP A 4 -14.95 -15.82 27.36
C ASP A 4 -14.25 -16.14 26.04
N SER A 5 -15.07 -16.48 25.04
CA SER A 5 -14.65 -16.48 23.65
C SER A 5 -14.17 -15.06 23.35
N ILE A 6 -12.86 -14.87 23.35
CA ILE A 6 -12.21 -13.71 22.76
C ILE A 6 -12.53 -13.83 21.26
N ALA A 7 -13.65 -13.22 20.85
CA ALA A 7 -13.85 -12.90 19.45
C ALA A 7 -12.66 -12.02 19.05
N PRO A 8 -11.92 -12.34 17.97
CA PRO A 8 -10.88 -11.44 17.50
C PRO A 8 -11.54 -10.08 17.26
N ALA A 9 -10.96 -9.02 17.84
CA ALA A 9 -11.40 -7.66 17.57
C ALA A 9 -11.38 -7.49 16.04
N THR A 10 -12.56 -7.42 15.43
CA THR A 10 -12.66 -7.19 13.99
C THR A 10 -12.19 -5.77 13.77
N ASN A 11 -11.01 -5.59 13.18
CA ASN A 11 -10.53 -4.29 12.73
C ASN A 11 -11.56 -3.73 11.74
N THR A 12 -12.41 -2.82 12.20
CA THR A 12 -13.45 -2.17 11.39
C THR A 12 -12.86 -1.11 10.46
N THR A 13 -11.59 -0.76 10.66
CA THR A 13 -10.88 0.21 9.84
C THR A 13 -10.87 -0.22 8.38
N LYS A 14 -11.26 0.74 7.54
CA LYS A 14 -11.28 0.58 6.09
C LYS A 14 -10.45 1.68 5.46
N THR A 15 -9.94 1.38 4.28
CA THR A 15 -9.36 2.38 3.39
C THR A 15 -10.35 3.52 3.16
N ILE A 16 -9.84 4.75 3.18
CA ILE A 16 -10.61 6.00 3.02
C ILE A 16 -10.26 6.74 1.73
N GLY A 17 -9.26 6.24 1.00
CA GLY A 17 -8.87 6.75 -0.31
C GLY A 17 -8.12 8.07 -0.26
N VAL A 18 -7.32 8.33 0.77
CA VAL A 18 -6.39 9.47 0.82
C VAL A 18 -4.99 9.11 0.30
N GLY A 19 -4.64 7.83 0.28
CA GLY A 19 -3.37 7.33 -0.24
C GLY A 19 -3.28 7.47 -1.76
N THR A 20 -2.20 8.09 -2.25
CA THR A 20 -2.00 8.37 -3.68
C THR A 20 -0.55 8.14 -4.13
N PHE A 21 -0.36 7.83 -5.42
CA PHE A 21 0.96 7.64 -6.02
C PHE A 21 0.97 7.97 -7.52
N GLY A 22 2.16 8.29 -8.05
CA GLY A 22 2.40 8.67 -9.45
C GLY A 22 2.06 10.13 -9.69
N GLU A 23 3.05 10.94 -10.07
CA GLU A 23 2.84 12.37 -10.33
C GLU A 23 1.90 12.58 -11.52
N GLY A 24 0.98 13.54 -11.38
CA GLY A 24 0.12 14.01 -12.47
C GLY A 24 0.87 14.91 -13.45
N ASP A 25 0.24 15.24 -14.57
CA ASP A 25 0.84 16.05 -15.65
C ASP A 25 1.29 17.45 -15.18
N THR A 26 0.62 18.00 -14.15
CA THR A 26 0.97 19.30 -13.56
C THR A 26 1.94 19.22 -12.37
N GLY A 27 2.29 18.01 -11.91
CA GLY A 27 3.11 17.80 -10.70
C GLY A 27 2.43 18.18 -9.38
N SER A 28 1.12 18.47 -9.40
CA SER A 28 0.32 18.71 -8.20
C SER A 28 -0.07 17.40 -7.52
N SER A 29 0.07 17.32 -6.19
CA SER A 29 -0.40 16.17 -5.39
C SER A 29 -1.89 15.86 -5.55
N ALA A 30 -2.71 16.84 -6.00
CA ALA A 30 -4.14 16.65 -6.24
C ALA A 30 -4.44 15.83 -7.51
N GLU A 31 -3.47 15.71 -8.42
CA GLU A 31 -3.65 15.07 -9.73
C GLU A 31 -2.86 13.76 -9.87
N ARG A 32 -2.53 13.12 -8.74
CA ARG A 32 -1.79 11.86 -8.78
C ARG A 32 -2.57 10.78 -9.54
N LEU A 33 -1.84 10.00 -10.34
CA LEU A 33 -2.40 9.03 -11.29
C LEU A 33 -3.11 7.86 -10.61
N PHE A 34 -2.58 7.41 -9.46
CA PHE A 34 -3.11 6.28 -8.72
C PHE A 34 -3.63 6.74 -7.36
N ARG A 35 -4.78 6.18 -6.97
CA ARG A 35 -5.43 6.42 -5.68
C ARG A 35 -5.90 5.10 -5.10
N VAL A 36 -5.77 4.95 -3.79
CA VAL A 36 -6.33 3.80 -3.08
C VAL A 36 -7.86 3.86 -3.16
N GLN A 37 -8.48 2.75 -3.51
CA GLN A 37 -9.93 2.64 -3.54
C GLN A 37 -10.47 2.53 -2.11
N PRO A 38 -11.39 3.40 -1.67
CA PRO A 38 -11.97 3.34 -0.33
C PRO A 38 -12.90 2.13 -0.13
N GLY A 39 -13.10 1.76 1.13
CA GLY A 39 -14.09 0.76 1.56
C GLY A 39 -13.56 -0.67 1.70
N HIS A 40 -12.28 -0.90 1.40
CA HIS A 40 -11.61 -2.19 1.60
C HIS A 40 -11.09 -2.30 3.04
N SER A 41 -11.10 -3.50 3.64
CA SER A 41 -10.58 -3.69 5.00
C SER A 41 -9.09 -3.38 5.11
N ALA A 42 -8.68 -2.85 6.26
CA ALA A 42 -7.27 -2.57 6.55
C ALA A 42 -6.38 -3.81 6.38
N ASP A 43 -6.82 -4.97 6.87
CA ASP A 43 -6.07 -6.23 6.76
C ASP A 43 -5.79 -6.60 5.30
N PHE A 44 -6.79 -6.52 4.43
CA PHE A 44 -6.63 -6.80 3.01
C PHE A 44 -5.68 -5.78 2.34
N ALA A 45 -5.85 -4.49 2.64
CA ALA A 45 -5.00 -3.45 2.08
C ALA A 45 -3.51 -3.63 2.49
N LEU A 46 -3.25 -3.99 3.75
CA LEU A 46 -1.91 -4.25 4.26
C LEU A 46 -1.31 -5.55 3.70
N GLU A 47 -2.12 -6.60 3.50
CA GLU A 47 -1.69 -7.82 2.82
C GLU A 47 -1.25 -7.53 1.38
N GLN A 48 -2.04 -6.75 0.64
CA GLN A 48 -1.67 -6.33 -0.72
C GLN A 48 -0.39 -5.47 -0.72
N ALA A 49 -0.22 -4.57 0.25
CA ALA A 49 1.01 -3.78 0.40
C ALA A 49 2.24 -4.69 0.63
N ALA A 50 2.12 -5.69 1.50
CA ALA A 50 3.20 -6.64 1.76
C ALA A 50 3.56 -7.47 0.50
N MET A 51 2.56 -7.88 -0.27
CA MET A 51 2.77 -8.57 -1.55
C MET A 51 3.53 -7.70 -2.55
N LEU A 52 3.17 -6.42 -2.68
CA LEU A 52 3.89 -5.47 -3.53
C LEU A 52 5.34 -5.30 -3.08
N MET A 53 5.59 -5.14 -1.78
CA MET A 53 6.97 -5.02 -1.24
C MET A 53 7.80 -6.29 -1.42
N SER A 54 7.18 -7.47 -1.38
CA SER A 54 7.87 -8.73 -1.70
C SER A 54 8.38 -8.74 -3.15
N CYS A 55 7.58 -8.22 -4.09
CA CYS A 55 8.02 -8.02 -5.48
C CYS A 55 9.14 -6.98 -5.58
N VAL A 56 9.00 -5.84 -4.90
CA VAL A 56 10.04 -4.78 -4.86
C VAL A 56 11.39 -5.35 -4.43
N TYR A 57 11.41 -6.17 -3.38
CA TYR A 57 12.64 -6.79 -2.89
C TYR A 57 13.33 -7.65 -3.97
N LYS A 58 12.56 -8.51 -4.65
CA LYS A 58 13.07 -9.38 -5.73
C LYS A 58 13.57 -8.57 -6.92
N LEU A 59 12.79 -7.58 -7.36
CA LEU A 59 13.13 -6.74 -8.50
C LEU A 59 14.38 -5.90 -8.24
N THR A 60 14.50 -5.32 -7.04
CA THR A 60 15.66 -4.49 -6.68
C THR A 60 16.94 -5.32 -6.63
N LEU A 61 16.87 -6.54 -6.07
CA LEU A 61 18.00 -7.46 -6.06
C LEU A 61 18.40 -7.85 -7.49
N GLN A 62 17.44 -8.22 -8.33
CA GLN A 62 17.69 -8.60 -9.71
C GLN A 62 18.25 -7.42 -10.53
N ALA A 63 17.72 -6.22 -10.35
CA ALA A 63 18.19 -5.00 -11.01
C ALA A 63 19.65 -4.70 -10.66
N GLY A 64 20.04 -4.86 -9.39
CA GLY A 64 21.43 -4.66 -8.96
C GLY A 64 22.41 -5.64 -9.62
N ILE A 65 21.98 -6.89 -9.83
CA ILE A 65 22.80 -7.92 -10.48
C ILE A 65 22.87 -7.71 -12.00
N GLN A 66 21.73 -7.42 -12.63
CA GLN A 66 21.60 -7.37 -14.09
C GLN A 66 21.84 -5.98 -14.68
N GLN A 67 21.94 -4.94 -13.83
CA GLN A 67 21.97 -3.54 -14.23
C GLN A 67 20.79 -3.14 -15.15
N ASP A 68 19.63 -3.76 -14.95
CA ASP A 68 18.42 -3.49 -15.73
C ASP A 68 17.62 -2.34 -15.10
N GLY A 69 17.68 -1.17 -15.74
CA GLY A 69 16.94 0.02 -15.32
C GLY A 69 15.41 -0.16 -15.35
N SER A 70 14.87 -1.04 -16.19
CA SER A 70 13.43 -1.31 -16.26
C SER A 70 12.93 -1.96 -14.96
N LEU A 71 13.73 -2.85 -14.38
CA LEU A 71 13.45 -3.48 -13.09
C LEU A 71 13.51 -2.47 -11.94
N VAL A 72 14.43 -1.49 -12.02
CA VAL A 72 14.49 -0.38 -11.05
C VAL A 72 13.20 0.45 -11.11
N TRP A 73 12.74 0.81 -12.31
CA TRP A 73 11.50 1.56 -12.47
C TRP A 73 10.29 0.75 -12.01
N ALA A 74 10.20 -0.54 -12.34
CA ALA A 74 9.14 -1.41 -11.85
C ALA A 74 9.11 -1.45 -10.31
N ALA A 75 10.28 -1.62 -9.67
CA ALA A 75 10.39 -1.58 -8.20
C ALA A 75 9.95 -0.22 -7.64
N HIS A 76 10.30 0.89 -8.29
CA HIS A 76 9.87 2.23 -7.89
C HIS A 76 8.33 2.38 -7.91
N TYR A 77 7.67 1.98 -9.01
CA TYR A 77 6.21 2.07 -9.11
C TYR A 77 5.49 1.18 -8.07
N LEU A 78 5.94 -0.07 -7.89
CA LEU A 78 5.33 -0.97 -6.91
C LEU A 78 5.55 -0.49 -5.47
N SER A 79 6.72 0.08 -5.15
CA SER A 79 6.99 0.67 -3.84
C SER A 79 6.05 1.83 -3.55
N GLY A 80 5.84 2.69 -4.55
CA GLY A 80 4.91 3.82 -4.43
C GLY A 80 3.46 3.39 -4.19
N MET A 81 2.99 2.38 -4.91
CA MET A 81 1.66 1.80 -4.70
C MET A 81 1.51 1.16 -3.32
N SER A 82 2.53 0.42 -2.85
CA SER A 82 2.54 -0.14 -1.49
C SER A 82 2.50 0.95 -0.43
N LYS A 83 3.27 2.02 -0.62
CA LYS A 83 3.30 3.16 0.30
C LYS A 83 1.92 3.82 0.38
N ALA A 84 1.27 4.04 -0.76
CA ALA A 84 -0.07 4.61 -0.80
C ALA A 84 -1.08 3.77 0.01
N LEU A 85 -1.04 2.44 -0.09
CA LEU A 85 -1.90 1.54 0.71
C LEU A 85 -1.64 1.67 2.22
N VAL A 86 -0.37 1.66 2.63
CA VAL A 86 0.01 1.79 4.05
C VAL A 86 -0.38 3.16 4.61
N GLU A 87 -0.12 4.23 3.85
CA GLU A 87 -0.51 5.58 4.25
C GLU A 87 -2.03 5.71 4.36
N ASP A 88 -2.80 5.14 3.43
CA ASP A 88 -4.27 5.20 3.47
C ASP A 88 -4.83 4.56 4.74
N VAL A 89 -4.35 3.35 5.07
CA VAL A 89 -4.74 2.64 6.29
C VAL A 89 -4.30 3.40 7.54
N ALA A 90 -3.07 3.91 7.56
CA ALA A 90 -2.57 4.69 8.69
C ALA A 90 -3.42 5.95 8.94
N HIS A 91 -3.83 6.65 7.89
CA HIS A 91 -4.72 7.81 8.02
C HIS A 91 -6.11 7.40 8.52
N ALA A 92 -6.67 6.29 8.04
CA ALA A 92 -7.93 5.77 8.54
C ALA A 92 -7.86 5.46 10.04
N MET A 93 -6.82 4.78 10.51
CA MET A 93 -6.63 4.47 11.93
C MET A 93 -6.43 5.71 12.83
N LEU A 94 -5.91 6.80 12.28
CA LEU A 94 -5.71 8.06 13.02
C LEU A 94 -6.97 8.95 13.03
N THR A 95 -7.96 8.63 12.19
CA THR A 95 -9.20 9.41 12.03
C THR A 95 -10.46 8.66 12.48
N ASP A 96 -10.35 7.36 12.76
CA ASP A 96 -11.32 6.52 13.51
C ASP A 96 -11.34 6.88 15.02
#